data_AF-W7N649-F1
#
_entry.id   AF-W7N649-F1
#
_cell.length_a   1.000
_cell.length_b   1.000
_cell.length_c   1.000
_cell.angle_alpha   90.00
_cell.angle_beta   90.00
_cell.angle_gamma   90.00
#
_symmetry.space_group_name_H-M   'P 1'
#
loop_
_entity.id
_entity.type
_entity.pdbx_description
1 polymer ?
#
loop_
_entity_poly.entity_id
_entity_poly.type
_entity_poly.pdbx_seq_one_letter_code
_entity_poly.pdbx_strand_id
1 'polypeptide(L)'
;MDFDDPKNTKSYSDALKVDPNSIITTSIDVVPVTVERKPYQPGVDKPRLAHAGVARANLAATHERPEGTTENDWAQRHQDQTVLQQHCDFFDKDHDGVIWPLDTFRGFYQLGYGIILSLISVLIIHGNFSYTTQSSLLPDPFFRIHIDNIHKDKHGSDTGTYDTEGRFIPQKFEDIFSKVND
;
A
#
# COMPACT_ATOMS: atom_id res chain seq x y z
N MET A 1 3.69 -20.45 -10.82
CA MET A 1 3.46 -20.71 -12.26
C MET A 1 4.80 -21.10 -12.80
N ASP A 2 4.97 -22.36 -13.20
CA ASP A 2 6.27 -22.85 -13.65
C ASP A 2 6.52 -22.30 -15.07
N PHE A 3 7.51 -21.41 -15.19
CA PHE A 3 7.85 -20.74 -16.44
C PHE A 3 8.72 -21.63 -17.36
N ASP A 4 9.15 -22.79 -16.86
CA ASP A 4 9.93 -23.78 -17.60
C ASP A 4 9.08 -24.95 -18.13
N ASP A 5 7.75 -24.95 -17.98
CA ASP A 5 6.87 -25.97 -18.59
C ASP A 5 6.76 -25.76 -20.12
N PRO A 6 7.32 -26.64 -20.95
CA PRO A 6 7.29 -26.52 -22.41
C PRO A 6 5.88 -26.66 -23.01
N LYS A 7 4.85 -26.99 -22.21
CA LYS A 7 3.43 -27.01 -22.63
C LYS A 7 2.70 -25.69 -22.40
N ASN A 8 3.31 -24.72 -21.70
CA ASN A 8 2.71 -23.40 -21.49
C ASN A 8 3.11 -22.44 -22.62
N THR A 9 2.56 -22.68 -23.82
CA THR A 9 2.80 -21.87 -25.03
C THR A 9 1.97 -20.59 -25.09
N LYS A 10 1.78 -19.90 -23.95
CA LYS A 10 1.41 -18.48 -24.03
C LYS A 10 2.69 -17.73 -24.37
N SER A 11 2.74 -17.20 -25.59
CA SER A 11 3.87 -16.37 -26.02
C SER A 11 4.05 -15.22 -25.03
N TYR A 12 5.30 -14.81 -24.74
CA TYR A 12 5.57 -13.58 -23.97
C TYR A 12 4.79 -12.37 -24.54
N SER A 13 4.44 -12.39 -25.83
CA SER A 13 3.59 -11.38 -26.47
C SER A 13 2.14 -11.38 -25.98
N ASP A 14 1.61 -12.51 -25.52
CA ASP A 14 0.25 -12.64 -24.98
C ASP A 14 0.16 -12.16 -23.52
N ALA A 15 1.30 -12.12 -22.80
CA ALA A 15 1.43 -11.50 -21.48
C ALA A 15 1.43 -9.96 -21.54
N LEU A 16 1.62 -9.36 -22.73
CA LEU A 16 1.58 -7.92 -22.97
C LEU A 16 0.15 -7.36 -23.17
N LYS A 17 -0.89 -8.01 -22.62
CA LYS A 17 -2.24 -7.40 -22.57
C LYS A 17 -2.30 -6.13 -21.72
N VAL A 18 -1.22 -5.77 -21.03
CA VAL A 18 -1.06 -4.47 -20.39
C VAL A 18 -0.72 -3.46 -21.47
N ASP A 19 -1.61 -2.50 -21.71
CA ASP A 19 -1.31 -1.36 -22.57
C ASP A 19 -0.04 -0.67 -22.05
N PRO A 20 1.09 -0.68 -22.79
CA PRO A 20 2.31 -0.01 -22.36
C PRO A 20 2.11 1.51 -22.21
N ASN A 21 1.05 2.07 -22.82
CA ASN A 21 0.66 3.47 -22.70
C ASN A 21 -0.39 3.72 -21.60
N SER A 22 -0.80 2.69 -20.84
CA SER A 22 -1.71 2.89 -19.71
C SER A 22 -1.11 3.88 -18.71
N ILE A 23 -1.89 4.91 -18.38
CA ILE A 23 -1.49 5.93 -17.42
C ILE A 23 -1.67 5.33 -16.03
N ILE A 24 -0.55 5.07 -15.35
CA ILE A 24 -0.55 4.67 -13.95
C ILE A 24 -0.59 5.93 -13.09
N THR A 25 -1.60 6.04 -12.23
CA THR A 25 -1.65 7.10 -11.22
C THR A 25 -0.49 6.92 -10.25
N THR A 26 0.46 7.84 -10.29
CA THR A 26 1.67 7.83 -9.42
C THR A 26 1.68 9.00 -8.42
N SER A 27 0.73 9.91 -8.49
CA SER A 27 0.63 11.07 -7.60
C SER A 27 -0.84 11.40 -7.34
N ILE A 28 -1.11 12.00 -6.18
CA ILE A 28 -2.42 12.47 -5.72
C ILE A 28 -2.21 13.89 -5.20
N ASP A 29 -2.92 14.87 -5.75
CA ASP A 29 -2.65 16.29 -5.46
C ASP A 29 -2.90 16.66 -3.99
N VAL A 30 -3.90 16.03 -3.36
CA VAL A 30 -4.19 16.24 -1.92
C VAL A 30 -3.22 15.52 -0.98
N VAL A 31 -2.29 14.72 -1.52
CA VAL A 31 -1.19 14.09 -0.78
C VAL A 31 0.14 14.61 -1.33
N PRO A 32 0.59 15.82 -0.91
CA PRO A 32 1.66 16.57 -1.58
C PRO A 32 2.98 15.80 -1.77
N VAL A 33 3.35 14.96 -0.79
CA VAL A 33 4.58 14.16 -0.86
C VAL A 33 4.62 13.27 -2.11
N THR A 34 3.47 12.81 -2.60
CA THR A 34 3.37 11.99 -3.80
C THR A 34 3.59 12.76 -5.10
N VAL A 35 3.40 14.08 -5.08
CA VAL A 35 3.66 15.00 -6.20
C VAL A 35 5.12 15.46 -6.17
N GLU A 36 5.63 15.79 -4.98
CA GLU A 36 6.99 16.26 -4.75
C GLU A 36 8.05 15.19 -5.08
N ARG A 37 7.76 13.93 -4.77
CA ARG A 37 8.72 12.81 -4.88
C ARG A 37 8.21 11.74 -5.82
N LYS A 38 8.29 11.99 -7.13
CA LYS A 38 7.74 11.07 -8.14
C LYS A 38 8.60 9.81 -8.29
N PRO A 39 7.98 8.63 -8.43
CA PRO A 39 8.71 7.42 -8.77
C PRO A 39 9.21 7.51 -10.20
N TYR A 40 10.18 6.66 -10.55
CA TYR A 40 10.58 6.51 -11.95
C TYR A 40 9.37 6.08 -12.79
N GLN A 41 9.13 6.81 -13.87
CA GLN A 41 8.11 6.49 -14.86
C GLN A 41 8.82 6.24 -16.20
N PRO A 42 8.60 5.08 -16.82
CA PRO A 42 9.11 4.85 -18.16
C PRO A 42 8.43 5.83 -19.12
N GLY A 43 9.19 6.48 -19.99
CA GLY A 43 8.66 7.46 -20.93
C GLY A 43 7.60 6.85 -21.86
N VAL A 44 6.52 7.60 -22.09
CA VAL A 44 5.28 7.12 -22.74
C VAL A 44 5.50 6.74 -24.21
N ASP A 45 6.39 7.43 -24.93
CA ASP A 45 6.47 7.29 -26.38
C ASP A 45 7.25 6.03 -26.84
N LYS A 46 8.25 5.59 -26.06
CA LYS A 46 9.12 4.42 -26.35
C LYS A 46 9.76 3.90 -25.06
N PRO A 47 9.00 3.28 -24.14
CA PRO A 47 9.57 2.75 -22.91
C PRO A 47 10.58 1.65 -23.27
N ARG A 48 11.86 1.87 -22.96
CA ARG A 48 12.91 0.81 -23.12
C ARG A 48 12.67 -0.36 -22.18
N LEU A 49 11.95 -0.11 -21.09
CA LEU A 49 11.45 -1.09 -20.13
C LEU A 49 10.07 -0.60 -19.68
N ALA A 50 9.00 -1.29 -20.10
CA ALA A 50 7.64 -0.90 -19.75
C ALA A 50 7.34 -1.24 -18.29
N HIS A 51 6.74 -0.28 -17.56
CA HIS A 51 6.17 -0.42 -16.22
C HIS A 51 6.95 -1.31 -15.25
N ALA A 52 8.26 -1.03 -15.08
CA ALA A 52 9.21 -1.80 -14.28
C ALA A 52 8.92 -1.80 -12.76
N GLY A 53 7.75 -2.30 -12.35
CA GLY A 53 7.27 -2.22 -10.97
C GLY A 53 6.91 -0.79 -10.55
N VAL A 54 6.31 0.01 -11.45
CA VAL A 54 5.89 1.39 -11.16
C VAL A 54 4.92 1.40 -9.98
N ALA A 55 5.23 2.21 -8.96
CA ALA A 55 4.40 2.32 -7.76
C ALA A 55 3.10 3.08 -8.06
N ARG A 56 1.97 2.50 -7.67
CA ARG A 56 0.61 2.98 -7.91
C ARG A 56 0.10 3.75 -6.69
N ALA A 57 -0.32 5.00 -6.88
CA ALA A 57 -0.65 5.87 -5.77
C ALA A 57 -1.92 5.42 -5.03
N ASN A 58 -3.03 5.22 -5.74
CA ASN A 58 -4.36 4.97 -5.15
C ASN A 58 -5.00 3.64 -5.59
N LEU A 59 -4.23 2.73 -6.20
CA LEU A 59 -4.74 1.46 -6.72
C LEU A 59 -3.91 0.26 -6.27
N ALA A 60 -4.50 -0.61 -5.44
CA ALA A 60 -3.91 -1.86 -4.95
C ALA A 60 -4.07 -3.02 -5.96
N ALA A 61 -3.54 -2.86 -7.16
CA ALA A 61 -3.69 -3.85 -8.24
C ALA A 61 -2.78 -5.07 -8.04
N THR A 62 -3.35 -6.27 -7.94
CA THR A 62 -2.61 -7.54 -7.83
C THR A 62 -2.75 -8.38 -9.10
N HIS A 63 -2.03 -9.51 -9.18
CA HIS A 63 -2.19 -10.46 -10.28
C HIS A 63 -3.63 -11.01 -10.37
N GLU A 64 -4.25 -11.31 -9.22
CA GLU A 64 -5.63 -11.83 -9.17
C GLU A 64 -6.69 -10.75 -9.38
N ARG A 65 -6.39 -9.50 -8.99
CA ARG A 65 -7.29 -8.34 -9.11
C ARG A 65 -6.56 -7.16 -9.75
N PRO A 66 -6.38 -7.17 -11.09
CA PRO A 66 -5.60 -6.15 -11.79
C PRO A 66 -6.20 -4.74 -11.73
N GLU A 67 -7.52 -4.66 -11.50
CA GLU A 67 -8.26 -3.39 -11.31
C GLU A 67 -8.41 -3.03 -9.82
N GLY A 68 -7.70 -3.72 -8.92
CA GLY A 68 -7.83 -3.55 -7.47
C GLY A 68 -9.21 -3.93 -6.94
N THR A 69 -9.59 -3.32 -5.81
CA THR A 69 -10.92 -3.46 -5.21
C THR A 69 -11.93 -2.63 -6.00
N THR A 70 -12.95 -3.28 -6.55
CA THR A 70 -14.01 -2.64 -7.36
C THR A 70 -15.35 -2.61 -6.63
N GLU A 71 -15.47 -3.35 -5.52
CA GLU A 71 -16.66 -3.42 -4.70
C GLU A 71 -17.01 -2.07 -4.09
N ASN A 72 -18.30 -1.71 -4.15
CA ASN A 72 -18.83 -0.46 -3.60
C ASN A 72 -18.06 0.78 -4.05
N ASP A 73 -17.62 0.83 -5.31
CA ASP A 73 -16.87 1.95 -5.90
C ASP A 73 -15.62 2.35 -5.08
N TRP A 74 -14.94 1.36 -4.48
CA TRP A 74 -13.82 1.59 -3.57
C TRP A 74 -12.75 2.51 -4.17
N ALA A 75 -12.27 2.21 -5.38
CA ALA A 75 -11.22 2.99 -6.04
C ALA A 75 -11.62 4.46 -6.25
N GLN A 76 -12.89 4.74 -6.56
CA GLN A 76 -13.38 6.11 -6.74
C GLN A 76 -13.48 6.84 -5.41
N ARG A 77 -14.03 6.19 -4.37
CA ARG A 77 -14.20 6.80 -3.04
C ARG A 77 -12.88 7.13 -2.34
N HIS A 78 -11.83 6.38 -2.64
CA HIS A 78 -10.50 6.56 -2.04
C HIS A 78 -9.45 7.04 -3.06
N GLN A 79 -9.90 7.67 -4.16
CA GLN A 79 -9.01 8.19 -5.21
C GLN A 79 -8.02 9.24 -4.67
N ASP A 80 -8.41 9.90 -3.57
CA ASP A 80 -7.71 10.99 -2.90
C ASP A 80 -6.77 10.49 -1.78
N GLN A 81 -6.58 9.19 -1.65
CA GLN A 81 -5.72 8.55 -0.65
C GLN A 81 -4.68 7.65 -1.31
N THR A 82 -3.48 7.61 -0.73
CA THR A 82 -2.51 6.58 -1.10
C THR A 82 -3.00 5.20 -0.68
N VAL A 83 -2.51 4.13 -1.32
CA VAL A 83 -2.91 2.77 -0.91
C VAL A 83 -2.54 2.48 0.55
N LEU A 84 -1.45 3.05 1.07
CA LEU A 84 -1.13 2.96 2.49
C LEU A 84 -2.16 3.66 3.38
N GLN A 85 -2.67 4.82 2.98
CA GLN A 85 -3.77 5.49 3.71
C GLN A 85 -5.07 4.68 3.61
N GLN A 86 -5.38 4.11 2.44
CA GLN A 86 -6.52 3.19 2.28
C GLN A 86 -6.41 1.94 3.19
N HIS A 87 -5.19 1.45 3.42
CA HIS A 87 -4.96 0.36 4.37
C HIS A 87 -5.29 0.78 5.81
N CYS A 88 -4.99 2.03 6.18
CA CYS A 88 -5.29 2.58 7.49
C CYS A 88 -6.80 2.73 7.76
N ASP A 89 -7.62 2.93 6.72
CA ASP A 89 -9.09 3.05 6.86
C ASP A 89 -9.75 1.80 7.45
N PHE A 90 -9.10 0.63 7.41
CA PHE A 90 -9.59 -0.55 8.13
C PHE A 90 -9.63 -0.31 9.65
N PHE A 91 -8.66 0.45 10.16
CA PHE A 91 -8.53 0.75 11.58
C PHE A 91 -9.27 2.04 11.95
N ASP A 92 -9.17 3.10 11.14
CA ASP A 92 -9.89 4.37 11.32
C ASP A 92 -11.34 4.29 10.80
N LYS A 93 -12.25 3.80 11.64
CA LYS A 93 -13.64 3.51 11.25
C LYS A 93 -14.55 4.73 11.25
N ASP A 94 -14.23 5.74 12.04
CA ASP A 94 -14.94 7.01 12.08
C ASP A 94 -14.38 8.03 11.08
N HIS A 95 -13.27 7.69 10.40
CA HIS A 95 -12.68 8.43 9.29
C HIS A 95 -12.28 9.86 9.70
N ASP A 96 -11.72 10.00 10.90
CA ASP A 96 -11.22 11.29 11.40
C ASP A 96 -9.73 11.52 11.08
N GLY A 97 -9.08 10.56 10.43
CA GLY A 97 -7.66 10.59 10.07
C GLY A 97 -6.74 10.20 11.22
N VAL A 98 -7.28 9.67 12.32
CA VAL A 98 -6.55 9.40 13.56
C VAL A 98 -6.85 7.99 14.07
N ILE A 99 -5.83 7.13 14.13
CA ILE A 99 -5.97 5.81 14.73
C ILE A 99 -5.65 5.90 16.22
N TRP A 100 -6.63 5.58 17.06
CA TRP A 100 -6.41 5.44 18.50
C TRP A 100 -5.94 4.03 18.87
N PRO A 101 -5.26 3.86 20.02
CA PRO A 101 -4.93 2.54 20.56
C PRO A 101 -6.10 1.56 20.59
N LEU A 102 -7.31 2.05 20.85
CA LEU A 102 -8.52 1.23 20.90
C LEU A 102 -8.96 0.75 19.51
N ASP A 103 -8.69 1.52 18.47
CA ASP A 103 -9.03 1.17 17.08
C ASP A 103 -8.14 0.05 16.58
N THR A 104 -6.84 0.13 16.85
CA THR A 104 -5.91 -0.98 16.60
C THR A 104 -6.30 -2.23 17.39
N PHE A 105 -6.62 -2.11 18.68
CA PHE A 105 -7.11 -3.27 19.45
C PHE A 105 -8.33 -3.92 18.80
N ARG A 106 -9.34 -3.12 18.44
CA ARG A 106 -10.57 -3.61 17.80
C ARG A 106 -10.31 -4.22 16.43
N GLY A 107 -9.42 -3.62 15.64
CA GLY A 107 -9.04 -4.11 14.32
C GLY A 107 -8.37 -5.48 14.41
N PHE A 108 -7.36 -5.64 15.27
CA PHE A 108 -6.71 -6.94 15.47
C PHE A 108 -7.66 -7.99 16.07
N TYR A 109 -8.54 -7.59 16.98
CA TYR A 109 -9.54 -8.49 17.53
C TYR A 109 -10.53 -8.96 16.45
N GLN A 110 -10.98 -8.05 15.57
CA GLN A 110 -11.84 -8.36 14.43
C GLN A 110 -11.18 -9.30 13.42
N LEU A 111 -9.85 -9.22 13.26
CA LEU A 111 -9.07 -10.15 12.43
C LEU A 111 -8.88 -11.54 13.07
N GLY A 112 -9.31 -11.75 14.32
CA GLY A 112 -9.29 -13.05 14.98
C GLY A 112 -8.03 -13.35 15.81
N TYR A 113 -7.16 -12.36 16.04
CA TYR A 113 -5.92 -12.55 16.83
C TYR A 113 -6.16 -12.79 18.34
N GLY A 114 -7.39 -12.61 18.83
CA GLY A 114 -7.73 -12.77 20.25
C GLY A 114 -7.18 -11.64 21.13
N ILE A 115 -7.54 -11.63 22.42
CA ILE A 115 -7.27 -10.48 23.32
C ILE A 115 -5.77 -10.23 23.50
N ILE A 116 -4.98 -11.28 23.76
CA ILE A 116 -3.56 -11.14 24.10
C ILE A 116 -2.77 -10.54 22.94
N LEU A 117 -2.89 -11.12 21.73
CA LEU A 117 -2.18 -10.60 20.56
C LEU A 117 -2.70 -9.23 20.13
N SER A 118 -3.99 -8.94 20.33
CA SER A 118 -4.54 -7.59 20.08
C SER A 118 -3.90 -6.56 21.02
N LEU A 119 -3.73 -6.86 22.31
CA LEU A 119 -3.02 -5.96 23.24
C LEU A 119 -1.55 -5.77 22.87
N ILE A 120 -0.86 -6.85 22.48
CA ILE A 120 0.54 -6.76 22.04
C ILE A 120 0.66 -5.88 20.78
N SER A 121 -0.26 -6.01 19.83
CA SER A 121 -0.27 -5.19 18.61
C SER A 121 -0.36 -3.70 18.92
N VAL A 122 -1.18 -3.31 19.91
CA VAL A 122 -1.32 -1.91 20.33
C VAL A 122 0.00 -1.36 20.82
N LEU A 123 0.70 -2.09 21.70
CA LEU A 123 1.97 -1.65 22.27
C LEU A 123 3.05 -1.48 21.19
N ILE A 124 3.13 -2.43 20.26
CA ILE A 124 4.12 -2.41 19.18
C ILE A 124 3.81 -1.27 18.20
N ILE A 125 2.57 -1.18 17.72
CA ILE A 125 2.20 -0.21 16.68
C ILE A 125 2.26 1.22 17.22
N HIS A 126 1.56 1.51 18.32
CA HIS A 126 1.49 2.88 18.85
C HIS A 126 2.81 3.33 19.49
N GLY A 127 3.57 2.40 20.06
CA GLY A 127 4.88 2.71 20.65
C GLY A 127 5.92 3.13 19.60
N ASN A 128 5.79 2.66 18.35
CA ASN A 128 6.74 2.99 17.28
C ASN A 128 6.24 4.12 16.36
N PHE A 129 4.92 4.20 16.09
CA PHE A 129 4.38 5.03 15.00
C PHE A 129 3.78 6.38 15.47
N SER A 130 3.43 6.50 16.75
CA SER A 130 2.75 7.71 17.22
C SER A 130 3.63 8.97 17.11
N TYR A 131 4.88 8.89 17.55
CA TYR A 131 5.77 10.06 17.57
C TYR A 131 6.17 10.54 16.17
N THR A 132 6.34 9.61 15.23
CA THR A 132 6.78 9.86 13.86
C THR A 132 5.67 10.43 12.98
N THR A 133 4.41 10.11 13.27
CA THR A 133 3.25 10.60 12.50
C THR A 133 2.66 11.91 13.04
N GLN A 134 2.90 12.27 14.30
CA GLN A 134 2.46 13.57 14.80
C GLN A 134 3.26 14.75 14.20
N SER A 135 2.70 15.95 14.34
CA SER A 135 3.34 17.21 13.90
C SER A 135 4.03 17.98 15.04
N SER A 136 3.90 17.51 16.28
CA SER A 136 4.45 18.16 17.47
C SER A 136 5.84 17.63 17.83
N LEU A 137 6.64 18.48 18.50
CA LEU A 137 7.92 18.07 19.10
C LEU A 137 7.75 17.24 20.38
N LEU A 138 6.67 17.49 21.14
CA LEU A 138 6.38 16.72 22.34
C LEU A 138 5.65 15.43 21.96
N PRO A 139 5.94 14.29 22.62
CA PRO A 139 5.18 13.05 22.42
C PRO A 139 3.68 13.23 22.67
N ASP A 140 2.85 12.63 21.83
CA ASP A 140 1.41 12.58 22.07
C ASP A 140 1.11 11.68 23.28
N PRO A 141 0.57 12.20 24.38
CA PRO A 141 0.29 11.41 25.58
C PRO A 141 -0.76 10.30 25.35
N PHE A 142 -1.55 10.40 24.27
CA PHE A 142 -2.54 9.38 23.89
C PHE A 142 -2.01 8.37 22.89
N PHE A 143 -0.76 8.51 22.45
CA PHE A 143 -0.11 7.66 21.47
C PHE A 143 -0.91 7.49 20.17
N ARG A 144 -1.59 8.53 19.68
CA ARG A 144 -2.38 8.45 18.44
C ARG A 144 -1.47 8.40 17.22
N ILE A 145 -1.98 7.82 16.14
CA ILE A 145 -1.30 7.75 14.85
C ILE A 145 -2.06 8.63 13.86
N HIS A 146 -1.37 9.53 13.18
CA HIS A 146 -1.99 10.46 12.23
C HIS A 146 -1.78 9.99 10.79
N ILE A 147 -2.88 9.65 10.10
CA ILE A 147 -2.86 9.01 8.77
C ILE A 147 -2.23 9.92 7.71
N ASP A 148 -2.39 11.25 7.79
CA ASP A 148 -1.78 12.21 6.87
C ASP A 148 -0.26 12.07 6.76
N ASN A 149 0.38 11.65 7.85
CA ASN A 149 1.82 11.51 7.97
C ASN A 149 2.29 10.05 8.00
N ILE A 150 1.41 9.07 7.74
CA ILE A 150 1.73 7.64 7.88
C ILE A 150 2.91 7.19 7.01
N HIS A 151 3.13 7.87 5.88
CA HIS A 151 4.29 7.64 5.01
C HIS A 151 5.64 7.81 5.74
N LYS A 152 5.70 8.58 6.84
CA LYS A 152 6.90 8.76 7.65
C LYS A 152 7.29 7.51 8.44
N ASP A 153 6.36 6.59 8.67
CA ASP A 153 6.62 5.32 9.35
C ASP A 153 7.23 4.27 8.43
N LYS A 154 7.31 4.55 7.12
CA LYS A 154 8.01 3.69 6.17
C LYS A 154 9.50 3.64 6.49
N HIS A 155 10.01 2.42 6.66
CA HIS A 155 11.41 2.20 7.01
C HIS A 155 12.00 0.97 6.29
N GLY A 156 13.34 0.90 6.22
CA GLY A 156 14.04 -0.05 5.35
C GLY A 156 13.82 -1.53 5.66
N SER A 157 13.35 -1.88 6.86
CA SER A 157 13.00 -3.27 7.22
C SER A 157 11.64 -3.73 6.72
N ASP A 158 10.86 -2.84 6.07
CA ASP A 158 9.56 -3.19 5.51
C ASP A 158 9.69 -4.10 4.29
N THR A 159 8.59 -4.76 3.93
CA THR A 159 8.52 -5.61 2.72
C THR A 159 8.77 -4.85 1.41
N GLY A 160 8.61 -3.51 1.43
CA GLY A 160 8.64 -2.66 0.24
C GLY A 160 7.38 -2.75 -0.63
N THR A 161 6.31 -3.41 -0.16
CA THR A 161 5.00 -3.42 -0.84
C THR A 161 4.42 -2.02 -0.97
N TYR A 162 4.71 -1.16 -0.01
CA TYR A 162 4.50 0.28 -0.14
C TYR A 162 5.86 0.96 -0.34
N ASP A 163 5.94 1.91 -1.26
CA ASP A 163 7.09 2.81 -1.37
C ASP A 163 7.13 3.80 -0.19
N THR A 164 8.13 4.69 -0.19
CA THR A 164 8.35 5.69 0.87
C THR A 164 7.25 6.73 0.98
N GLU A 165 6.44 6.90 -0.05
CA GLU A 165 5.31 7.83 -0.09
C GLU A 165 3.96 7.12 0.10
N GLY A 166 3.95 5.81 0.37
CA GLY A 166 2.75 5.02 0.62
C GLY A 166 2.07 4.47 -0.63
N ARG A 167 2.72 4.53 -1.80
CA ARG A 167 2.21 3.96 -3.06
C ARG A 167 2.42 2.46 -3.09
N PHE A 168 1.50 1.72 -3.68
CA PHE A 168 1.58 0.27 -3.79
C PHE A 168 2.49 -0.19 -4.93
N ILE A 169 3.37 -1.16 -4.66
CA ILE A 169 4.24 -1.82 -5.64
C ILE A 169 3.76 -3.26 -5.84
N PRO A 170 2.98 -3.54 -6.90
CA PRO A 170 2.42 -4.87 -7.16
C PRO A 170 3.47 -5.98 -7.17
N GLN A 171 4.60 -5.75 -7.83
CA GLN A 171 5.68 -6.74 -7.93
C GLN A 171 6.16 -7.20 -6.54
N LYS A 172 6.36 -6.27 -5.60
CA LYS A 172 6.83 -6.59 -4.25
C LYS A 172 5.80 -7.36 -3.45
N PHE A 173 4.51 -7.14 -3.69
CA PHE A 173 3.44 -7.93 -3.10
C PHE A 173 3.48 -9.38 -3.61
N GLU A 174 3.52 -9.58 -4.94
CA GLU A 174 3.57 -10.91 -5.54
C GLU A 174 4.83 -11.69 -5.14
N ASP A 175 5.97 -11.02 -4.99
CA ASP A 175 7.24 -11.60 -4.54
C ASP A 175 7.17 -12.22 -3.13
N ILE A 176 6.22 -11.81 -2.28
CA ILE A 176 6.03 -12.37 -0.94
C ILE A 176 5.45 -13.79 -1.06
N PHE A 177 4.44 -13.96 -1.91
CA PHE A 177 3.71 -15.22 -2.05
C PHE A 177 4.38 -16.20 -3.02
N SER A 178 5.18 -15.70 -3.97
CA SER A 178 5.92 -16.57 -4.89
C SER A 178 6.95 -17.46 -4.17
N LYS A 179 7.47 -17.03 -3.02
CA LYS A 179 8.50 -17.77 -2.25
C LYS A 179 7.93 -18.84 -1.32
N VAL A 180 6.62 -18.83 -1.05
CA VAL A 180 5.98 -19.69 -0.03
C VAL A 180 5.14 -20.79 -0.69
N ASN A 181 4.94 -20.73 -2.00
CA ASN A 181 4.10 -21.65 -2.77
C ASN A 181 4.88 -22.80 -3.45
N ASP A 182 6.06 -23.16 -2.93
CA ASP A 182 6.85 -24.33 -3.34
C ASP A 182 6.66 -25.52 -2.38
#